data_AF-A0A351V9V4-F1
#
_entry.id   AF-A0A351V9V4-F1
#
_cell.length_a   1.000
_cell.length_b   1.000
_cell.length_c   1.000
_cell.angle_alpha   90.00
_cell.angle_beta   90.00
_cell.angle_gamma   90.00
#
_symmetry.space_group_name_H-M   'P 1'
#
loop_
_entity.id
_entity.type
_entity.pdbx_description
1 polymer ?
#
loop_
_entity_poly.entity_id
_entity_poly.type
_entity_poly.pdbx_seq_one_letter_code
_entity_poly.pdbx_strand_id
1 'polypeptide(L)'
;MPMERKTDLRILKTRNAIKKAFKDMVCEMDASEITIKELTDRAMIHRKTFYLHYTCIEALYEDMLAELAKNYYEAIDQIPADAPFTEVNRVFFTFMAAQEPYMEKIVCSASYREFADKFFLAMLRHNRSRHNPYAKFTPEEQNIINTFLGTSSCNLYRQWIADDKKLPLDSLIKLSGQLFMNGISSIL
;
A
#
# COMPACT_ATOMS: atom_id res chain seq x y z
N MET A 1 33.07 8.46 -17.82
CA MET A 1 31.69 8.39 -17.29
C MET A 1 30.63 7.64 -18.14
N PRO A 2 30.94 6.81 -19.16
CA PRO A 2 29.93 5.91 -19.76
C PRO A 2 29.65 4.62 -18.96
N MET A 3 30.60 4.18 -18.13
CA MET A 3 30.59 2.85 -17.50
C MET A 3 29.66 2.76 -16.28
N GLU A 4 29.57 3.83 -15.49
CA GLU A 4 28.61 3.95 -14.38
C GLU A 4 27.17 3.91 -14.91
N ARG A 5 26.86 4.75 -15.90
CA ARG A 5 25.52 4.81 -16.54
C ARG A 5 25.07 3.45 -17.10
N LYS A 6 25.99 2.67 -17.70
CA LYS A 6 25.68 1.33 -18.23
C LYS A 6 25.44 0.31 -17.12
N THR A 7 26.12 0.46 -15.99
CA THR A 7 25.95 -0.38 -14.79
C THR A 7 24.61 -0.08 -14.13
N ASP A 8 24.25 1.19 -13.99
CA ASP A 8 22.96 1.63 -13.46
C ASP A 8 21.79 1.10 -14.29
N LEU A 9 21.89 1.16 -15.62
CA LEU A 9 20.88 0.60 -16.52
C LEU A 9 20.73 -0.92 -16.38
N ARG A 10 21.82 -1.65 -16.13
CA ARG A 10 21.76 -3.10 -15.88
C ARG A 10 21.07 -3.38 -14.54
N ILE A 11 21.43 -2.65 -13.48
CA ILE A 11 20.82 -2.77 -12.15
C ILE A 11 19.30 -2.52 -12.23
N LEU A 12 18.89 -1.44 -12.90
CA LEU A 12 17.49 -1.08 -13.06
C LEU A 12 16.71 -2.15 -13.83
N LYS A 13 17.26 -2.64 -14.95
CA LYS A 13 16.63 -3.71 -15.73
C LYS A 13 16.43 -4.98 -14.90
N THR A 14 17.43 -5.38 -14.12
CA THR A 14 17.34 -6.56 -13.26
C THR A 14 16.30 -6.37 -12.16
N ARG A 15 16.30 -5.22 -11.45
CA ARG A 15 15.28 -4.91 -10.43
C ARG A 15 13.87 -4.95 -11.01
N ASN A 16 13.67 -4.38 -12.20
CA ASN A 16 12.38 -4.41 -12.88
C ASN A 16 11.94 -5.83 -13.26
N ALA A 17 12.87 -6.68 -13.73
CA ALA A 17 12.58 -8.07 -14.04
C ALA A 17 12.16 -8.86 -12.79
N ILE A 18 12.88 -8.68 -11.67
CA ILE A 18 12.55 -9.29 -10.38
C ILE A 18 11.16 -8.85 -9.92
N LYS A 19 10.90 -7.54 -9.88
CA LYS A 19 9.60 -6.99 -9.45
C LYS A 19 8.46 -7.46 -10.33
N LYS A 20 8.66 -7.52 -11.65
CA LYS A 20 7.64 -8.01 -12.57
C LYS A 20 7.29 -9.47 -12.27
N ALA A 21 8.28 -10.36 -12.25
CA ALA A 21 8.06 -11.78 -11.97
C ALA A 21 7.39 -11.99 -10.61
N PHE A 22 7.74 -11.16 -9.63
CA PHE A 22 7.15 -11.20 -8.30
C PHE A 22 5.69 -10.76 -8.26
N LYS A 23 5.33 -9.66 -8.97
CA LYS A 23 3.92 -9.22 -9.11
C LYS A 23 3.08 -10.34 -9.72
N ASP A 24 3.61 -11.01 -10.74
CA ASP A 24 2.93 -12.13 -11.39
C ASP A 24 2.73 -13.30 -10.39
N MET A 25 3.77 -13.66 -9.63
CA MET A 25 3.68 -14.70 -8.61
C MET A 25 2.66 -14.36 -7.51
N VAL A 26 2.63 -13.11 -7.01
CA VAL A 26 1.64 -12.67 -6.01
C VAL A 26 0.22 -12.93 -6.47
N CYS A 27 -0.07 -12.69 -7.75
CA CYS A 27 -1.39 -12.95 -8.33
C CYS A 27 -1.74 -14.45 -8.40
N GLU A 28 -0.74 -15.33 -8.48
CA GLU A 28 -0.91 -16.76 -8.73
C GLU A 28 -0.90 -17.64 -7.47
N MET A 29 -0.24 -17.21 -6.39
CA MET A 29 0.00 -18.06 -5.20
C MET A 29 -0.09 -17.28 -3.89
N ASP A 30 0.03 -17.98 -2.76
CA ASP A 30 0.09 -17.36 -1.43
C ASP A 30 1.53 -16.98 -1.04
N ALA A 31 1.65 -16.06 -0.07
CA ALA A 31 2.94 -15.53 0.39
C ALA A 31 3.97 -16.61 0.76
N SER A 32 3.53 -17.67 1.44
CA SER A 32 4.38 -18.78 1.89
C SER A 32 4.89 -19.68 0.78
N GLU A 33 4.28 -19.63 -0.40
CA GLU A 33 4.64 -20.46 -1.55
C GLU A 33 5.71 -19.80 -2.43
N ILE A 34 5.91 -18.49 -2.28
CA ILE A 34 6.88 -17.74 -3.07
C ILE A 34 8.30 -18.10 -2.65
N THR A 35 9.04 -18.71 -3.57
CA THR A 35 10.44 -19.07 -3.36
C THR A 35 11.38 -18.23 -4.23
N ILE A 36 12.58 -17.96 -3.71
CA ILE A 36 13.64 -17.28 -4.48
C ILE A 36 13.98 -18.07 -5.75
N LYS A 37 13.93 -19.41 -5.71
CA LYS A 37 14.23 -20.27 -6.86
C LYS A 37 13.28 -19.99 -8.01
N GLU A 38 11.97 -20.16 -7.78
CA GLU A 38 10.93 -19.92 -8.78
C GLU A 38 10.96 -18.48 -9.29
N LEU A 39 11.13 -17.51 -8.37
CA LEU A 39 11.25 -16.11 -8.73
C LEU A 39 12.43 -15.84 -9.68
N THR A 40 13.60 -16.42 -9.39
CA THR A 40 14.80 -16.23 -10.23
C THR A 40 14.66 -16.90 -11.59
N ASP A 41 13.99 -18.05 -11.65
CA ASP A 41 13.71 -18.76 -12.90
C ASP A 41 12.76 -17.94 -13.78
N ARG A 42 11.65 -17.42 -13.22
CA ARG A 42 10.70 -16.54 -13.93
C ARG A 42 11.31 -15.21 -14.37
N ALA A 43 12.15 -14.62 -13.52
CA ALA A 43 12.85 -13.37 -13.84
C ALA A 43 14.02 -13.58 -14.81
N MET A 44 14.36 -14.82 -15.17
CA MET A 44 15.47 -15.20 -16.05
C MET A 44 16.82 -14.66 -15.55
N ILE A 45 17.08 -14.81 -14.24
CA ILE A 45 18.33 -14.40 -13.59
C ILE A 45 18.94 -15.51 -12.76
N HIS A 46 20.24 -15.44 -12.50
CA HIS A 46 20.85 -16.33 -11.52
C HIS A 46 20.45 -15.94 -10.10
N ARG A 47 20.34 -16.93 -9.20
CA ARG A 47 20.08 -16.70 -7.77
C ARG A 47 21.10 -15.75 -7.11
N LYS A 48 22.38 -15.83 -7.50
CA LYS A 48 23.40 -14.87 -7.04
C LYS A 48 23.06 -13.42 -7.41
N THR A 49 22.43 -13.21 -8.57
CA THR A 49 22.01 -11.88 -9.04
C THR A 49 20.85 -11.34 -8.20
N PHE A 50 19.90 -12.17 -7.78
CA PHE A 50 18.85 -11.76 -6.84
C PHE A 50 19.46 -11.19 -5.54
N TYR A 51 20.44 -11.91 -4.97
CA TYR A 51 21.10 -11.50 -3.73
C TYR A 51 21.97 -10.24 -3.85
N LEU A 52 22.27 -9.77 -5.06
CA LEU A 52 22.88 -8.44 -5.25
C LEU A 52 21.88 -7.29 -5.04
N HIS A 53 20.58 -7.59 -5.05
CA HIS A 53 19.51 -6.59 -4.95
C HIS A 53 18.68 -6.75 -3.67
N TYR A 54 18.43 -7.98 -3.22
CA TYR A 54 17.56 -8.29 -2.09
C TYR A 54 18.13 -9.42 -1.25
N THR A 55 18.08 -9.28 0.08
CA THR A 55 18.57 -10.29 1.02
C THR A 55 17.63 -11.49 1.14
N CYS A 56 16.33 -11.26 0.99
CA CYS A 56 15.26 -12.26 1.05
C CYS A 56 14.01 -11.78 0.30
N ILE A 57 12.95 -12.59 0.29
CA ILE A 57 11.67 -12.25 -0.34
C ILE A 57 10.98 -11.10 0.40
N GLU A 58 11.10 -11.07 1.72
CA GLU A 58 10.54 -10.02 2.57
C GLU A 58 11.15 -8.65 2.26
N ALA A 59 12.47 -8.60 2.00
CA ALA A 59 13.14 -7.36 1.57
C ALA A 59 12.63 -6.86 0.21
N LEU A 60 12.26 -7.76 -0.70
CA LEU A 60 11.63 -7.40 -1.97
C LEU A 60 10.20 -6.86 -1.75
N TYR A 61 9.42 -7.49 -0.86
CA TYR A 61 8.10 -6.98 -0.47
C TYR A 61 8.19 -5.56 0.08
N GLU A 62 9.10 -5.34 1.04
CA GLU A 62 9.26 -4.04 1.70
C GLU A 62 9.67 -2.95 0.69
N ASP A 63 10.58 -3.24 -0.22
CA ASP A 63 10.98 -2.32 -1.29
C ASP A 63 9.82 -1.97 -2.24
N MET A 64 8.98 -2.95 -2.59
CA MET A 64 7.79 -2.71 -3.42
C MET A 64 6.70 -1.91 -2.71
N LEU A 65 6.44 -2.21 -1.43
CA LEU A 65 5.46 -1.47 -0.64
C LEU A 65 5.96 -0.05 -0.30
N ALA A 66 7.26 0.14 -0.12
CA ALA A 66 7.84 1.46 0.06
C ALA A 66 7.68 2.33 -1.19
N GLU A 67 7.88 1.77 -2.39
CA GLU A 67 7.60 2.48 -3.65
C GLU A 67 6.12 2.85 -3.78
N LEU A 68 5.20 1.93 -3.46
CA LEU A 68 3.77 2.23 -3.46
C LEU A 68 3.40 3.29 -2.42
N ALA A 69 3.98 3.23 -1.22
CA ALA A 69 3.73 4.20 -0.16
C ALA A 69 4.19 5.59 -0.60
N LYS A 70 5.35 5.67 -1.27
CA LYS A 70 5.83 6.92 -1.86
C LYS A 70 4.85 7.49 -2.89
N ASN A 71 4.32 6.66 -3.78
CA ASN A 71 3.31 7.11 -4.76
C ASN A 71 2.03 7.62 -4.06
N TYR A 72 1.62 6.97 -2.97
CA TYR A 72 0.51 7.47 -2.16
C TYR A 72 0.85 8.80 -1.49
N TYR A 73 2.07 8.97 -0.95
CA TYR A 73 2.54 10.23 -0.37
C TYR A 73 2.47 11.36 -1.39
N GLU A 74 2.96 11.12 -2.61
CA GLU A 74 2.89 12.09 -3.70
C GLU A 74 1.44 12.49 -4.02
N ALA A 75 0.50 11.55 -3.97
CA ALA A 75 -0.92 11.82 -4.20
C ALA A 75 -1.59 12.60 -3.06
N ILE A 76 -1.36 12.19 -1.80
CA ILE A 76 -1.98 12.84 -0.63
C ILE A 76 -1.36 14.21 -0.36
N ASP A 77 -0.09 14.42 -0.71
CA ASP A 77 0.60 15.71 -0.59
C ASP A 77 0.07 16.78 -1.56
N GLN A 78 -0.75 16.42 -2.55
CA GLN A 78 -1.39 17.39 -3.46
C GLN A 78 -2.55 18.16 -2.83
N ILE A 79 -3.17 17.66 -1.76
CA ILE A 79 -4.25 18.37 -1.05
C ILE A 79 -3.68 19.14 0.15
N PRO A 80 -4.35 20.20 0.65
CA PRO A 80 -3.91 20.90 1.86
C PRO A 80 -3.68 19.96 3.05
N ALA A 81 -2.68 20.24 3.89
CA ALA A 81 -2.35 19.38 5.02
C ALA A 81 -3.51 19.26 6.02
N ASP A 82 -4.25 20.35 6.23
CA ASP A 82 -5.44 20.47 7.07
C ASP A 82 -6.75 20.17 6.33
N ALA A 83 -6.68 19.54 5.14
CA ALA A 83 -7.87 19.15 4.39
C ALA A 83 -8.79 18.27 5.25
N PRO A 84 -10.12 18.41 5.09
CA PRO A 84 -11.07 17.62 5.86
C PRO A 84 -10.89 16.12 5.56
N PHE A 85 -11.22 15.29 6.54
CA PHE A 85 -11.03 13.84 6.42
C PHE A 85 -11.74 13.24 5.20
N THR A 86 -12.85 13.84 4.72
CA THR A 86 -13.53 13.40 3.49
C THR A 86 -12.64 13.45 2.25
N GLU A 87 -11.74 14.42 2.15
CA GLU A 87 -10.80 14.53 1.03
C GLU A 87 -9.65 13.52 1.18
N VAL A 88 -9.15 13.32 2.41
CA VAL A 88 -8.17 12.26 2.70
C VAL A 88 -8.75 10.88 2.34
N ASN A 89 -10.00 10.63 2.70
CA ASN A 89 -10.73 9.41 2.38
C ASN A 89 -10.91 9.22 0.86
N ARG A 90 -11.23 10.30 0.13
CA ARG A 90 -11.31 10.28 -1.33
C ARG A 90 -9.98 9.90 -1.97
N VAL A 91 -8.88 10.51 -1.54
CA VAL A 91 -7.52 10.20 -2.05
C VAL A 91 -7.19 8.73 -1.78
N PHE A 92 -7.44 8.24 -0.55
CA PHE A 92 -7.21 6.83 -0.20
C PHE A 92 -7.93 5.88 -1.15
N PHE A 93 -9.26 5.98 -1.28
CA PHE A 93 -10.02 5.05 -2.12
C PHE A 93 -9.70 5.19 -3.61
N THR A 94 -9.47 6.41 -4.10
CA THR A 94 -9.08 6.66 -5.49
C THR A 94 -7.71 6.05 -5.80
N PHE A 95 -6.74 6.24 -4.89
CA PHE A 95 -5.42 5.64 -5.00
C PHE A 95 -5.51 4.12 -5.00
N MET A 96 -6.20 3.53 -4.02
CA MET A 96 -6.32 2.07 -3.89
C MET A 96 -7.01 1.44 -5.11
N ALA A 97 -8.07 2.06 -5.62
CA ALA A 97 -8.81 1.56 -6.79
C ALA A 97 -8.03 1.61 -8.11
N ALA A 98 -6.97 2.43 -8.18
CA ALA A 98 -6.12 2.57 -9.37
C ALA A 98 -4.92 1.61 -9.38
N GLN A 99 -4.73 0.79 -8.35
CA GLN A 99 -3.57 -0.10 -8.25
C GLN A 99 -3.70 -1.34 -9.13
N GLU A 100 -2.56 -1.92 -9.47
CA GLU A 100 -2.49 -3.17 -10.24
C GLU A 100 -3.04 -4.37 -9.41
N PRO A 101 -3.50 -5.45 -10.07
CA PRO A 101 -4.15 -6.59 -9.41
C PRO A 101 -3.35 -7.25 -8.28
N TYR A 102 -2.02 -7.27 -8.38
CA TYR A 102 -1.17 -7.81 -7.31
C TYR A 102 -1.38 -7.08 -5.98
N MET A 103 -1.68 -5.78 -6.02
CA MET A 103 -1.95 -5.00 -4.82
C MET A 103 -3.30 -5.37 -4.20
N GLU A 104 -4.32 -5.62 -5.02
CA GLU A 104 -5.61 -6.12 -4.52
C GLU A 104 -5.42 -7.47 -3.81
N LYS A 105 -4.64 -8.36 -4.42
CA LYS A 105 -4.30 -9.66 -3.84
C LYS A 105 -3.52 -9.53 -2.53
N ILE A 106 -2.55 -8.62 -2.43
CA ILE A 106 -1.83 -8.33 -1.17
C ILE A 106 -2.79 -7.82 -0.09
N VAL A 107 -3.71 -6.92 -0.43
CA VAL A 107 -4.60 -6.28 0.55
C VAL A 107 -5.69 -7.22 1.05
N CYS A 108 -6.21 -8.09 0.18
CA CYS A 108 -7.41 -8.88 0.44
C CYS A 108 -7.12 -10.32 0.86
N SER A 109 -5.98 -10.90 0.47
CA SER A 109 -5.63 -12.26 0.87
C SER A 109 -5.12 -12.32 2.31
N ALA A 110 -5.55 -13.32 3.08
CA ALA A 110 -5.06 -13.54 4.43
C ALA A 110 -3.55 -13.81 4.46
N SER A 111 -3.01 -14.48 3.43
CA SER A 111 -1.58 -14.81 3.32
C SER A 111 -0.67 -13.58 3.27
N TYR A 112 -1.16 -12.42 2.82
CA TYR A 112 -0.39 -11.19 2.66
C TYR A 112 -0.69 -10.12 3.72
N ARG A 113 -1.54 -10.42 4.71
CA ARG A 113 -2.15 -9.41 5.57
C ARG A 113 -1.13 -8.59 6.37
N GLU A 114 -0.09 -9.22 6.90
CA GLU A 114 0.96 -8.52 7.65
C GLU A 114 1.65 -7.44 6.79
N PHE A 115 1.92 -7.77 5.52
CA PHE A 115 2.54 -6.83 4.57
C PHE A 115 1.59 -5.67 4.26
N ALA A 116 0.32 -5.97 4.01
CA ALA A 116 -0.71 -4.95 3.78
C ALA A 116 -0.86 -4.01 4.99
N ASP A 117 -0.87 -4.54 6.20
CA ASP A 117 -1.03 -3.75 7.42
C ASP A 117 0.17 -2.81 7.65
N LYS A 118 1.40 -3.23 7.34
CA LYS A 118 2.59 -2.35 7.32
C LYS A 118 2.42 -1.20 6.33
N PHE A 119 1.89 -1.47 5.14
CA PHE A 119 1.62 -0.44 4.13
C PHE A 119 0.57 0.56 4.59
N PHE A 120 -0.56 0.10 5.13
CA PHE A 120 -1.61 0.99 5.65
C PHE A 120 -1.14 1.83 6.84
N LEU A 121 -0.31 1.26 7.72
CA LEU A 121 0.30 1.98 8.83
C LEU A 121 1.24 3.09 8.33
N ALA A 122 2.02 2.83 7.28
CA ALA A 122 2.89 3.84 6.66
C ALA A 122 2.08 5.02 6.10
N MET A 123 0.98 4.74 5.38
CA MET A 123 0.05 5.77 4.89
C MET A 123 -0.57 6.60 6.01
N LEU A 124 -1.05 5.95 7.07
CA LEU A 124 -1.61 6.63 8.23
C LEU A 124 -0.58 7.54 8.93
N ARG A 125 0.65 7.05 9.12
CA ARG A 125 1.74 7.82 9.73
C ARG A 125 2.08 9.06 8.89
N HIS A 126 2.15 8.92 7.57
CA HIS A 126 2.37 10.06 6.67
C HIS A 126 1.22 11.07 6.75
N ASN A 127 -0.04 10.61 6.74
CA ASN A 127 -1.18 11.50 6.91
C ASN A 127 -1.09 12.30 8.23
N ARG A 128 -0.66 11.67 9.33
CA ARG A 128 -0.53 12.32 10.65
C ARG A 128 0.69 13.21 10.78
N SER A 129 1.79 12.92 10.06
CA SER A 129 2.97 13.79 10.06
C SER A 129 2.70 15.11 9.31
N ARG A 130 1.83 15.07 8.29
CA ARG A 130 1.35 16.29 7.59
C ARG A 130 0.47 17.15 8.48
N HIS A 131 -0.52 16.55 9.11
CA HIS A 131 -1.42 17.21 10.05
C HIS A 131 -2.02 16.19 11.02
N ASN A 132 -1.93 16.50 12.32
CA ASN A 132 -2.57 15.69 13.35
C ASN A 132 -3.78 16.44 13.95
N PRO A 133 -5.01 16.20 13.43
CA PRO A 133 -6.21 16.85 13.95
C PRO A 133 -6.58 16.35 15.36
N TYR A 134 -5.91 15.31 15.85
CA TYR A 134 -6.17 14.67 17.14
C TYR A 134 -5.11 14.99 18.19
N ALA A 135 -4.27 16.02 17.97
CA ALA A 135 -3.18 16.39 18.88
C ALA A 135 -3.66 16.81 20.29
N LYS A 136 -4.95 17.18 20.44
CA LYS A 136 -5.57 17.51 21.73
C LYS A 136 -5.82 16.29 22.64
N PHE A 137 -5.81 15.08 22.08
CA PHE A 137 -6.09 13.82 22.78
C PHE A 137 -4.80 13.17 23.30
N THR A 138 -4.93 12.28 24.29
CA THR A 138 -3.79 11.48 24.77
C THR A 138 -3.27 10.53 23.67
N PRO A 139 -2.02 10.03 23.78
CA PRO A 139 -1.51 9.03 22.84
C PRO A 139 -2.41 7.80 22.70
N GLU A 140 -2.99 7.32 23.81
CA GLU A 140 -3.89 6.16 23.83
C GLU A 140 -5.20 6.46 23.08
N GLU A 141 -5.80 7.62 23.31
CA GLU A 141 -7.00 8.07 22.59
C GLU A 141 -6.72 8.22 21.10
N GLN A 142 -5.58 8.82 20.72
CA GLN A 142 -5.15 8.92 19.33
C GLN A 142 -4.98 7.54 18.70
N ASN A 143 -4.42 6.56 19.42
CA ASN A 143 -4.29 5.19 18.94
C ASN A 143 -5.66 4.56 18.62
N ILE A 144 -6.66 4.75 19.48
CA ILE A 144 -8.03 4.24 19.25
C ILE A 144 -8.68 4.93 18.05
N ILE A 145 -8.62 6.26 17.97
CA ILE A 145 -9.20 7.04 16.85
C ILE A 145 -8.55 6.62 15.52
N ASN A 146 -7.22 6.51 15.51
CA ASN A 146 -6.47 6.11 14.32
C ASN A 146 -6.75 4.65 13.92
N THR A 147 -6.93 3.76 14.90
CA THR A 147 -7.31 2.36 14.65
C THR A 147 -8.69 2.29 14.01
N PHE A 148 -9.67 3.03 14.54
CA PHE A 148 -11.01 3.12 13.96
C PHE A 148 -10.94 3.59 12.50
N LEU A 149 -10.25 4.71 12.24
CA LEU A 149 -10.14 5.27 10.90
C LEU A 149 -9.39 4.37 9.91
N GLY A 150 -8.17 3.96 10.28
CA GLY A 150 -7.30 3.17 9.41
C GLY A 150 -7.89 1.80 9.12
N THR A 151 -8.23 1.05 10.17
CA THR A 151 -8.72 -0.33 10.03
C THR A 151 -10.05 -0.37 9.28
N SER A 152 -10.97 0.56 9.58
CA SER A 152 -12.25 0.63 8.88
C SER A 152 -12.05 0.97 7.40
N SER A 153 -11.19 1.94 7.06
CA SER A 153 -10.91 2.27 5.65
C SER A 153 -10.38 1.06 4.88
N CYS A 154 -9.45 0.31 5.48
CA CYS A 154 -8.91 -0.92 4.90
C CYS A 154 -9.98 -2.01 4.72
N ASN A 155 -10.81 -2.23 5.74
CA ASN A 155 -11.83 -3.27 5.69
C ASN A 155 -13.00 -2.93 4.76
N LEU A 156 -13.38 -1.65 4.66
CA LEU A 156 -14.34 -1.18 3.66
C LEU A 156 -13.82 -1.42 2.24
N TYR A 157 -12.54 -1.16 1.99
CA TYR A 157 -11.91 -1.50 0.71
C TYR A 157 -11.92 -3.01 0.45
N ARG A 158 -11.50 -3.83 1.41
CA ARG A 158 -11.53 -5.30 1.29
C ARG A 158 -12.93 -5.82 0.99
N GLN A 159 -13.95 -5.29 1.67
CA GLN A 159 -15.36 -5.65 1.41
C GLN A 159 -15.78 -5.23 0.00
N TRP A 160 -15.43 -4.02 -0.44
CA TRP A 160 -15.73 -3.55 -1.79
C TRP A 160 -15.13 -4.44 -2.88
N ILE A 161 -13.90 -4.94 -2.69
CA ILE A 161 -13.28 -5.93 -3.58
C ILE A 161 -14.02 -7.27 -3.52
N ALA A 162 -14.37 -7.75 -2.32
CA ALA A 162 -15.11 -9.00 -2.14
C ALA A 162 -16.50 -8.98 -2.80
N ASP A 163 -17.11 -7.79 -2.92
CA ASP A 163 -18.38 -7.57 -3.62
C ASP A 163 -18.21 -7.36 -5.14
N ASP A 164 -17.06 -7.69 -5.72
CA ASP A 164 -16.71 -7.49 -7.13
C ASP A 164 -16.81 -6.03 -7.58
N LYS A 165 -16.54 -5.07 -6.67
CA LYS A 165 -16.62 -3.62 -6.94
C LYS A 165 -18.00 -3.17 -7.47
N LYS A 166 -19.08 -3.89 -7.14
CA LYS A 166 -20.45 -3.59 -7.61
C LYS A 166 -20.93 -2.19 -7.22
N LEU A 167 -20.51 -1.69 -6.05
CA LEU A 167 -20.77 -0.31 -5.64
C LEU A 167 -19.85 0.64 -6.43
N PRO A 168 -20.35 1.66 -7.15
CA PRO A 168 -19.48 2.61 -7.85
C PRO A 168 -18.51 3.31 -6.88
N LEU A 169 -17.28 3.55 -7.33
CA LEU A 169 -16.22 4.14 -6.49
C LEU A 169 -16.64 5.45 -5.82
N ASP A 170 -17.28 6.37 -6.56
CA ASP A 170 -17.77 7.63 -5.98
C ASP A 170 -18.83 7.42 -4.90
N SER A 171 -19.65 6.37 -5.04
CA SER A 171 -20.65 6.00 -4.03
C SER A 171 -20.00 5.42 -2.79
N LEU A 172 -18.96 4.59 -2.94
CA LEU A 172 -18.14 4.09 -1.83
C LEU A 172 -17.47 5.25 -1.08
N ILE A 173 -16.84 6.18 -1.79
CA ILE A 173 -16.18 7.36 -1.21
C ILE A 173 -17.17 8.22 -0.44
N LYS A 174 -18.35 8.49 -1.03
CA LYS A 174 -19.40 9.28 -0.37
C LYS A 174 -19.92 8.58 0.88
N LEU A 175 -20.24 7.29 0.79
CA LEU A 175 -20.80 6.51 1.90
C LEU A 175 -19.81 6.40 3.06
N SER A 176 -18.56 6.01 2.78
CA SER A 176 -17.50 5.92 3.79
C SER A 176 -17.21 7.28 4.43
N GLY A 177 -17.14 8.36 3.64
CA GLY A 177 -16.98 9.72 4.15
C GLY A 177 -18.09 10.12 5.13
N GLN A 178 -19.35 9.78 4.84
CA GLN A 178 -20.47 10.04 5.74
C GLN A 178 -20.38 9.22 7.04
N LEU A 179 -20.04 7.94 6.95
CA LEU A 179 -19.86 7.08 8.13
C LEU A 179 -18.77 7.61 9.05
N PHE A 180 -17.63 8.02 8.49
CA PHE A 180 -16.51 8.54 9.27
C PHE A 180 -16.78 9.93 9.85
N MET A 181 -17.34 10.85 9.06
CA MET A 181 -17.68 12.19 9.56
C MET A 181 -18.69 12.11 10.70
N ASN A 182 -19.76 11.33 10.55
CA ASN A 182 -20.76 11.18 11.60
C ASN A 182 -20.20 10.45 12.83
N GLY A 183 -19.39 9.41 12.63
CA GLY A 183 -18.78 8.63 13.71
C GLY A 183 -17.75 9.40 14.55
N ILE A 184 -17.11 10.43 13.97
CA ILE A 184 -16.06 11.22 14.65
C ILE A 184 -16.56 12.61 15.05
N SER A 185 -17.64 13.11 14.42
CA SER A 185 -18.23 14.42 14.73
C SER A 185 -18.59 14.62 16.21
N SER A 186 -18.85 13.54 16.96
CA SER A 186 -19.16 13.62 18.39
C SER A 186 -17.94 13.88 19.28
N ILE A 187 -16.72 13.77 18.76
CA ILE A 187 -15.47 13.92 19.55
C ILE A 187 -14.52 15.02 19.01
N LEU A 188 -14.62 15.40 17.73
CA LEU A 188 -13.89 16.53 17.16
C LEU A 188 -14.34 17.87 17.74
#